data_AF-A0A800A4C9-F1
#
_entry.id   AF-A0A800A4C9-F1
#
_cell.length_a   1.000
_cell.length_b   1.000
_cell.length_c   1.000
_cell.angle_alpha   90.00
_cell.angle_beta   90.00
_cell.angle_gamma   90.00
#
_symmetry.space_group_name_H-M   'P 1'
#
loop_
_entity.id
_entity.type
_entity.pdbx_description
1 polymer ?
#
loop_
_entity_poly.entity_id
_entity_poly.type
_entity_poly.pdbx_seq_one_letter_code
_entity_poly.pdbx_strand_id
1 'polypeptide(L)' 'QVHDELIFEVPKKELDATAELVSGVMSGAARLDVPLVVDTGFGDNWDEAH' A
#
# COMPACT_ATOMS: atom_id res chain seq x y z
N GLN A 1 -8.06 6.15 -5.36
CA GLN A 1 -6.94 7.02 -4.99
C GLN A 1 -7.53 8.24 -4.33
N VAL A 2 -7.13 8.50 -3.10
CA VAL A 2 -7.55 9.67 -2.32
C VAL A 2 -6.27 10.23 -1.71
N HIS A 3 -5.97 11.50 -1.98
CA HIS A 3 -4.73 12.16 -1.53
C HIS A 3 -3.45 11.43 -1.93
N ASP A 4 -2.82 10.70 -1.01
CA ASP A 4 -1.59 9.93 -1.14
C ASP A 4 -1.81 8.42 -0.95
N GLU A 5 -3.07 7.98 -0.83
CA GLU A 5 -3.45 6.60 -0.58
C GLU A 5 -3.96 5.87 -1.84
N LEU A 6 -3.58 4.59 -1.92
CA LEU A 6 -4.13 3.60 -2.84
C LEU A 6 -4.85 2.50 -2.05
N ILE A 7 -6.09 2.21 -2.44
CA ILE A 7 -6.96 1.23 -1.77
C ILE A 7 -7.07 0.02 -2.68
N PHE A 8 -6.88 -1.17 -2.12
CA PHE A 8 -6.93 -2.44 -2.83
C PHE A 8 -7.90 -3.40 -2.14
N GLU A 9 -8.69 -4.12 -2.92
CA GLU A 9 -9.40 -5.31 -2.45
C GLU A 9 -8.55 -6.54 -2.78
N VAL A 10 -8.16 -7.30 -1.75
CA VAL A 10 -7.21 -8.42 -1.89
C VAL A 10 -7.80 -9.68 -1.25
N PRO A 11 -7.74 -10.85 -1.91
CA PRO A 11 -8.09 -12.11 -1.27
C PRO A 11 -7.23 -12.33 -0.02
N LYS A 12 -7.82 -12.77 1.12
CA LYS A 12 -7.08 -12.96 2.39
C LYS A 12 -5.82 -13.82 2.26
N LYS A 13 -5.82 -14.80 1.35
CA LYS A 13 -4.66 -15.68 1.05
C LYS A 13 -3.49 -15.00 0.32
N GLU A 14 -3.71 -13.83 -0.25
CA GLU A 14 -2.75 -13.05 -1.05
C GLU A 14 -2.35 -11.74 -0.35
N LEU A 15 -2.82 -11.51 0.88
CA LEU A 15 -2.62 -10.26 1.62
C LEU A 15 -1.15 -9.88 1.74
N ASP A 16 -0.35 -10.76 2.33
CA ASP A 16 1.07 -10.51 2.61
C ASP A 16 1.87 -10.31 1.32
N ALA A 17 1.66 -11.17 0.31
CA ALA A 17 2.35 -11.09 -0.97
C ALA A 17 1.99 -9.80 -1.74
N THR A 18 0.72 -9.38 -1.66
CA THR A 18 0.27 -8.14 -2.29
C THR A 18 0.84 -6.92 -1.57
N ALA A 19 0.88 -6.93 -0.24
CA ALA A 19 1.45 -5.86 0.57
C ALA A 19 2.94 -5.64 0.27
N GLU A 20 3.72 -6.71 0.25
CA GLU A 20 5.16 -6.65 -0.09
C GLU A 20 5.37 -6.10 -1.51
N LEU A 21 4.59 -6.59 -2.48
CA LEU A 21 4.68 -6.12 -3.86
C LEU A 21 4.34 -4.64 -4.00
N VAL A 22 3.20 -4.23 -3.44
CA VAL A 22 2.69 -2.86 -3.57
C VAL A 22 3.63 -1.88 -2.88
N SER A 23 4.04 -2.15 -1.65
CA SER A 23 4.98 -1.28 -0.92
C SER A 23 6.33 -1.14 -1.64
N GLY A 24 6.87 -2.23 -2.19
CA GLY A 24 8.11 -2.22 -2.97
C GLY A 24 8.00 -1.42 -4.26
N VAL A 25 6.90 -1.58 -5.01
CA VAL A 25 6.67 -0.84 -6.26
C VAL A 25 6.44 0.64 -5.98
N MET A 26 5.62 0.99 -4.97
CA MET A 26 5.28 2.37 -4.65
C MET A 26 6.48 3.16 -4.10
N SER A 27 7.26 2.57 -3.20
CA SER A 27 8.47 3.22 -2.67
C SER A 27 9.56 3.42 -3.74
N GLY A 28 9.59 2.56 -4.76
CA GLY A 28 10.49 2.65 -5.91
C GLY A 28 9.95 3.42 -7.12
N ALA A 29 8.74 3.98 -7.05
CA ALA A 29 8.03 4.51 -8.23
C ALA A 29 8.69 5.74 -8.85
N ALA A 30 9.46 6.50 -8.07
CA ALA A 30 10.17 7.68 -8.53
C ALA A 30 11.51 7.86 -7.81
N ARG A 31 12.48 8.44 -8.51
CA ARG A 31 13.74 8.88 -7.90
C ARG A 31 13.61 10.35 -7.50
N LEU A 32 13.54 10.59 -6.19
CA LEU A 32 13.39 11.91 -5.59
C LEU A 32 14.53 12.16 -4.60
N ASP A 33 14.83 13.42 -4.34
CA ASP A 33 15.85 13.81 -3.34
C ASP A 33 15.39 13.46 -1.91
N VAL A 34 14.08 13.39 -1.69
CA VAL A 34 13.44 12.89 -0.46
C VAL A 34 12.89 11.49 -0.74
N PRO A 35 13.23 10.47 0.05
CA PRO A 35 12.77 9.10 -0.19
C PRO A 35 11.26 8.97 -0.04
N LEU A 36 10.63 8.20 -0.95
CA LEU A 36 9.24 7.80 -0.80
C LEU A 36 9.14 6.68 0.23
N VAL A 37 8.30 6.90 1.24
CA VAL A 37 7.96 5.91 2.27
C VAL A 37 6.52 5.47 2.02
N VAL A 38 6.26 4.18 2.20
CA VAL A 38 4.94 3.59 2.00
C VAL A 38 4.59 2.76 3.23
N ASP A 39 3.45 3.09 3.83
CA ASP A 39 2.85 2.33 4.90
C ASP A 39 1.68 1.50 4.34
N THR A 40 1.43 0.33 4.93
CA THR A 40 0.34 -0.57 4.54
C THR A 40 -0.51 -0.91 5.74
N GLY A 41 -1.82 -0.71 5.64
CA GLY A 41 -2.82 -1.14 6.62
C GLY A 41 -3.86 -2.08 5.99
N PHE A 42 -4.51 -2.89 6.82
CA PHE A 42 -5.49 -3.89 6.40
C PHE A 42 -6.65 -3.95 7.39
N GLY A 43 -7.86 -4.07 6.85
CA GLY A 43 -9.09 -4.14 7.63
C GLY A 43 -10.23 -4.73 6.81
N ASP A 44 -11.31 -5.16 7.48
CA ASP A 44 -12.50 -5.64 6.77
C ASP A 44 -13.33 -4.46 6.21
N ASN A 45 -12.97 -3.23 6.55
CA ASN A 45 -13.48 -1.98 5.97
C ASN A 45 -12.37 -0.92 5.93
N TRP A 46 -12.66 0.22 5.31
CA TRP A 46 -11.66 1.29 5.12
C TRP A 46 -11.18 1.92 6.44
N ASP A 47 -12.07 2.10 7.43
CA ASP A 47 -11.71 2.70 8.73
C ASP A 47 -10.72 1.81 9.50
N GLU A 48 -10.83 0.48 9.36
CA GLU A 48 -9.90 -0.48 9.96
C GLU A 48 -8.57 -0.62 9.21
N ALA A 49 -8.55 -0.27 7.91
CA ALA A 49 -7.38 -0.41 7.05
C ALA A 49 -6.48 0.84 7.02
N HIS A 50 -6.95 1.95 7.59
CA HIS A 50 -6.24 3.23 7.67
C HIS A 50 -5.33 3.30 8.91
#